data_AF-A0A4V6PGC0-F1
#
_entry.id   AF-A0A4V6PGC0-F1
#
_cell.length_a   1.000
_cell.length_b   1.000
_cell.length_c   1.000
_cell.angle_alpha   90.00
_cell.angle_beta   90.00
_cell.angle_gamma   90.00
#
_symmetry.space_group_name_H-M   'P 1'
#
loop_
_entity.id
_entity.type
_entity.pdbx_description
1 polymer ?
#
loop_
_entity_poly.entity_id
_entity_poly.type
_entity_poly.pdbx_seq_one_letter_code
_entity_poly.pdbx_strand_id
1 'polypeptide(L)'
;MDTNEIKKVENIRKLSVRYFNTLKPVTDKTDMYTAEIRVLNYCELAYVISNMLKLCILALDQEAPEISETIKNPSINVALVLEIVAQLLPLDEIELLDEMHQMLITDSQELNKLTTEKV
;
A
#
# COMPACT_ATOMS: atom_id res chain seq x y z
N MET A 1 -29.31 34.32 11.62
CA MET A 1 -28.12 34.16 10.76
C MET A 1 -28.46 34.80 9.42
N ASP A 2 -27.60 35.66 8.88
CA ASP A 2 -27.91 36.42 7.66
C ASP A 2 -28.09 35.50 6.44
N THR A 3 -29.06 35.82 5.58
CA THR A 3 -29.39 35.04 4.37
C THR A 3 -28.21 34.88 3.41
N ASN A 4 -27.27 35.83 3.43
CA ASN A 4 -26.05 35.78 2.64
C ASN A 4 -25.05 34.72 3.16
N GLU A 5 -24.94 34.58 4.49
CA GLU A 5 -24.10 33.58 5.14
C GLU A 5 -24.61 32.17 4.88
N ILE A 6 -25.93 31.96 4.91
CA ILE A 6 -26.56 30.66 4.60
C ILE A 6 -26.26 30.23 3.15
N LYS A 7 -26.37 31.16 2.18
CA LYS A 7 -26.05 30.87 0.76
C LYS A 7 -24.58 30.53 0.55
N LYS A 8 -23.67 31.20 1.28
CA LYS A 8 -22.24 30.93 1.22
C LYS A 8 -21.90 29.54 1.76
N VAL A 9 -22.49 29.15 2.89
CA VAL A 9 -22.31 27.81 3.48
C VAL A 9 -22.81 26.71 2.55
N GLU A 10 -23.99 26.88 1.94
CA GLU A 10 -24.52 25.88 0.99
C GLU A 10 -23.64 25.74 -0.26
N ASN A 11 -23.06 26.84 -0.75
CA ASN A 11 -22.09 26.80 -1.84
C ASN A 11 -20.81 26.05 -1.44
N ILE A 12 -20.28 26.30 -0.24
CA ILE A 12 -19.12 25.58 0.29
C ILE A 12 -19.44 24.08 0.41
N ARG A 13 -20.63 23.72 0.91
CA ARG A 13 -21.08 22.32 1.02
C ARG A 13 -21.11 21.61 -0.33
N LYS A 14 -21.60 22.29 -1.37
CA LYS A 14 -21.61 21.77 -2.74
C LYS A 14 -20.19 21.58 -3.29
N LEU A 15 -19.29 22.53 -3.02
CA LEU A 15 -17.90 22.43 -3.42
C LEU A 15 -17.18 21.29 -2.69
N SER A 16 -17.40 21.13 -1.38
CA SER A 16 -16.77 20.06 -0.60
C SER A 16 -17.16 18.67 -1.11
N VAL A 17 -18.45 18.44 -1.43
CA VAL A 17 -18.90 17.17 -2.03
C VAL A 17 -18.25 16.93 -3.40
N ARG A 18 -17.98 17.99 -4.16
CA ARG A 18 -17.38 17.87 -5.50
C ARG A 18 -15.88 17.56 -5.46
N TYR A 19 -15.15 18.10 -4.48
CA TYR A 19 -13.68 18.06 -4.49
C TYR A 19 -13.08 17.09 -3.46
N PHE A 20 -13.75 16.79 -2.35
CA PHE A 20 -13.23 15.89 -1.31
C PHE A 20 -13.68 14.44 -1.51
N ASN A 21 -13.23 13.83 -2.61
CA ASN A 21 -13.56 12.44 -2.95
C ASN A 21 -12.42 11.44 -2.73
N THR A 22 -11.20 11.94 -2.44
CA THR A 22 -10.00 11.09 -2.28
C THR A 22 -9.95 10.42 -0.92
N LEU A 23 -10.25 11.16 0.15
CA LEU A 23 -10.23 10.67 1.53
C LEU A 23 -11.63 10.24 1.94
N LYS A 24 -11.80 8.95 2.22
CA LYS A 24 -13.05 8.39 2.72
C LYS A 24 -12.92 8.22 4.24
N PRO A 25 -13.88 8.72 5.04
CA PRO A 25 -13.82 8.55 6.49
C PRO A 25 -13.93 7.08 6.86
N VAL A 26 -13.08 6.61 7.79
CA VAL A 26 -13.23 5.28 8.37
C VAL A 26 -14.42 5.32 9.34
N THR A 27 -15.26 4.28 9.31
CA THR A 27 -16.50 4.23 10.11
C THR A 27 -16.24 3.94 11.58
N ASP A 28 -15.08 3.37 11.86
CA ASP A 28 -14.57 3.09 13.19
C ASP A 28 -13.93 4.36 13.73
N LYS A 29 -14.09 4.65 15.03
CA LYS A 29 -13.78 5.91 15.71
C LYS A 29 -12.27 6.30 15.75
N THR A 30 -11.49 5.84 14.81
CA THR A 30 -10.14 6.32 14.56
C THR A 30 -10.27 7.61 13.74
N ASP A 31 -9.52 8.66 14.08
CA ASP A 31 -9.46 9.91 13.30
C ASP A 31 -8.71 9.69 11.96
N MET A 32 -8.99 8.58 11.28
CA MET A 32 -8.29 8.08 10.12
C MET A 32 -9.18 8.12 8.88
N TYR A 33 -8.52 8.30 7.74
CA TYR A 33 -9.14 8.32 6.43
C TYR A 33 -8.49 7.25 5.54
N THR A 34 -9.30 6.62 4.70
CA THR A 34 -8.82 5.72 3.65
C THR A 34 -8.63 6.50 2.35
N ALA A 35 -7.53 6.22 1.65
CA ALA A 35 -7.30 6.62 0.27
C ALA A 35 -7.16 5.35 -0.58
N GLU A 36 -7.87 5.29 -1.71
CA GLU A 36 -7.82 4.13 -2.60
C GLU A 36 -6.66 4.25 -3.60
N ILE A 37 -5.86 3.21 -3.70
CA ILE A 37 -4.84 3.05 -4.73
C ILE A 37 -5.34 2.04 -5.74
N ARG A 38 -5.40 2.44 -7.01
CA ARG A 38 -5.84 1.57 -8.11
C ARG A 38 -4.62 0.92 -8.76
N VAL A 39 -4.62 -0.41 -8.77
CA VAL A 39 -3.62 -1.27 -9.41
C VAL A 39 -4.35 -2.33 -10.25
N LEU A 40 -3.71 -2.83 -11.29
CA LEU A 40 -4.21 -3.81 -12.26
C LEU A 40 -4.29 -5.21 -11.66
N ASN A 41 -3.32 -5.58 -10.82
CA ASN A 41 -3.22 -6.89 -10.18
C ASN A 41 -2.18 -6.87 -9.04
N TYR A 42 -2.07 -7.99 -8.32
CA TYR A 42 -1.08 -8.17 -7.24
C TYR A 42 0.38 -8.02 -7.71
N CYS A 43 0.69 -8.38 -8.96
CA CYS A 43 2.04 -8.18 -9.49
C CYS A 43 2.37 -6.69 -9.59
N GLU A 44 1.45 -5.86 -10.10
CA GLU A 44 1.65 -4.41 -10.13
C GLU A 44 1.76 -3.83 -8.72
N LEU A 45 0.92 -4.27 -7.78
CA LEU A 45 1.03 -3.86 -6.38
C LEU A 45 2.42 -4.18 -5.80
N ALA A 46 2.92 -5.40 -6.03
CA ALA A 46 4.24 -5.81 -5.59
C ALA A 46 5.36 -4.98 -6.26
N TYR A 47 5.22 -4.63 -7.54
CA TYR A 47 6.13 -3.71 -8.21
C TYR A 47 6.10 -2.32 -7.59
N VAL A 48 4.92 -1.78 -7.27
CA VAL A 48 4.78 -0.48 -6.60
C VAL A 48 5.50 -0.50 -5.25
N ILE A 49 5.22 -1.51 -4.41
CA ILE A 49 5.87 -1.70 -3.11
C ILE A 49 7.39 -1.81 -3.26
N SER A 50 7.87 -2.63 -4.19
CA SER A 50 9.30 -2.83 -4.45
C SER A 50 10.00 -1.54 -4.88
N ASN A 51 9.38 -0.74 -5.76
CA ASN A 51 9.95 0.53 -6.19
C ASN A 51 9.96 1.57 -5.06
N MET A 52 8.91 1.62 -4.23
CA MET A 52 8.88 2.48 -3.04
C MET A 52 9.99 2.14 -2.05
N LEU A 53 10.23 0.84 -1.80
CA LEU A 53 11.33 0.38 -0.95
C LEU A 53 12.71 0.74 -1.55
N LYS A 54 12.92 0.53 -2.85
CA LYS A 54 14.16 0.92 -3.53
C LYS A 54 14.40 2.42 -3.45
N LEU A 55 13.35 3.23 -3.61
CA LEU A 55 13.44 4.68 -3.44
C LEU A 55 13.83 5.06 -2.01
N CYS A 56 13.25 4.42 -1.01
CA CYS A 56 13.63 4.63 0.40
C CYS A 56 15.09 4.28 0.67
N ILE A 57 15.58 3.17 0.10
CA ILE A 57 17.00 2.76 0.22
C ILE A 57 17.90 3.83 -0.39
N LEU A 58 17.60 4.29 -1.62
CA LEU A 58 18.37 5.35 -2.29
C LEU A 58 18.31 6.68 -1.54
N ALA A 59 17.17 7.02 -0.94
CA ALA A 59 17.01 8.24 -0.16
C ALA A 59 17.79 8.22 1.16
N LEU A 60 18.06 7.04 1.72
CA LEU A 60 18.87 6.84 2.92
C LEU A 60 20.37 6.76 2.62
N ASP A 61 20.73 6.46 1.37
CA ASP A 61 22.12 6.35 0.92
C ASP A 61 22.73 7.76 0.77
N GLN A 62 23.57 8.14 1.74
CA GLN A 62 24.24 9.45 1.79
C GLN A 62 25.31 9.62 0.71
N GLU A 63 25.70 8.54 0.02
CA GLU A 63 26.69 8.52 -1.06
C GLU A 63 26.04 8.37 -2.44
N ALA A 64 24.70 8.29 -2.51
CA ALA A 64 23.99 8.23 -3.78
C ALA A 64 24.32 9.48 -4.62
N PRO A 65 24.69 9.34 -5.91
CA PRO A 65 24.90 10.46 -6.80
C PRO A 65 23.66 11.36 -6.75
N GLU A 66 23.85 12.69 -6.67
CA GLU A 66 22.73 13.64 -6.72
C GLU A 66 21.84 13.29 -7.93
N ILE A 67 20.68 12.71 -7.64
CA ILE A 67 19.71 12.25 -8.64
C ILE A 67 19.11 13.43 -9.44
N SER A 68 19.41 14.67 -9.03
CA SER A 68 19.01 15.90 -9.71
C SER A 68 19.87 17.09 -9.25
N GLU A 69 20.47 17.82 -10.19
CA GLU A 69 21.14 19.11 -9.93
C GLU A 69 20.16 20.20 -9.43
N THR A 70 18.86 20.01 -9.64
CA THR A 70 17.79 20.95 -9.28
C THR A 70 17.26 20.71 -7.87
N ILE A 71 17.38 19.48 -7.35
CA ILE A 71 16.83 19.08 -6.06
C ILE A 71 17.99 18.71 -5.15
N LYS A 72 18.63 19.73 -4.56
CA LYS A 72 19.62 19.55 -3.51
C LYS A 72 18.96 18.85 -2.32
N ASN A 73 19.23 17.56 -2.20
CA ASN A 73 18.85 16.68 -1.10
C ASN A 73 17.40 16.93 -0.62
N PRO A 74 16.39 16.47 -1.37
CA PRO A 74 15.04 16.48 -0.84
C PRO A 74 15.06 15.50 0.31
N SER A 75 14.92 16.01 1.54
CA SER A 75 14.61 15.21 2.72
C SER A 75 13.28 14.49 2.47
N ILE A 76 13.32 13.41 1.68
CA ILE A 76 12.21 12.47 1.54
C ILE A 76 11.99 11.98 2.95
N ASN A 77 10.78 12.19 3.48
CA ASN A 77 10.44 11.63 4.77
C ASN A 77 10.25 10.12 4.58
N VAL A 78 11.35 9.39 4.64
CA VAL A 78 11.41 7.94 4.43
C VAL A 78 10.49 7.23 5.42
N ALA A 79 10.35 7.75 6.64
CA ALA A 79 9.44 7.18 7.64
C ALA A 79 7.98 7.20 7.17
N LEU A 80 7.51 8.32 6.61
CA LEU A 80 6.15 8.42 6.08
C LEU A 80 5.93 7.48 4.89
N VAL A 81 6.91 7.34 3.99
CA VAL A 81 6.80 6.42 2.85
C VAL A 81 6.75 4.97 3.32
N LEU A 82 7.58 4.60 4.30
CA LEU A 82 7.60 3.25 4.87
C LEU A 82 6.29 2.91 5.60
N GLU A 83 5.65 3.88 6.26
CA GLU A 83 4.34 3.67 6.89
C GLU A 83 3.25 3.33 5.85
N ILE A 84 3.27 3.98 4.69
CA ILE A 84 2.38 3.62 3.58
C ILE A 84 2.74 2.27 2.98
N VAL A 85 4.02 1.96 2.81
CA VAL A 85 4.47 0.64 2.32
C VAL A 85 3.97 -0.46 3.26
N ALA A 86 4.05 -0.27 4.57
CA ALA A 86 3.56 -1.23 5.56
C ALA A 86 2.05 -1.49 5.42
N GLN A 87 1.25 -0.44 5.14
CA GLN A 87 -0.19 -0.58 4.89
C GLN A 87 -0.53 -1.30 3.58
N LEU A 88 0.37 -1.28 2.59
CA LEU A 88 0.16 -1.90 1.28
C LEU A 88 0.58 -3.37 1.22
N LEU A 89 1.34 -3.87 2.20
CA LEU A 89 1.80 -5.25 2.21
C LEU A 89 0.62 -6.22 2.40
N PRO A 90 0.36 -7.13 1.45
CA PRO A 90 -0.72 -8.11 1.54
C PRO A 90 -0.26 -9.31 2.41
N LEU A 91 -0.09 -9.07 3.72
CA LEU A 91 0.48 -10.06 4.65
C LEU A 91 -0.37 -11.33 4.75
N ASP A 92 -1.69 -11.18 4.81
CA ASP A 92 -2.63 -12.30 4.91
C ASP A 92 -2.56 -13.19 3.65
N GLU A 93 -2.46 -12.60 2.46
CA GLU A 93 -2.31 -13.34 1.21
C GLU A 93 -0.95 -14.05 1.11
N ILE A 94 0.10 -13.47 1.70
CA ILE A 94 1.41 -14.10 1.79
C ILE A 94 1.37 -15.32 2.72
N GLU A 95 0.67 -15.23 3.86
CA GLU A 95 0.47 -16.36 4.77
C GLU A 95 -0.30 -17.50 4.09
N LEU A 96 -1.39 -17.17 3.39
CA LEU A 96 -2.15 -18.13 2.59
C LEU A 96 -1.26 -18.85 1.56
N LEU A 97 -0.37 -18.13 0.88
CA LEU A 97 0.53 -18.70 -0.10
C LEU A 97 1.51 -19.71 0.53
N ASP A 98 1.99 -19.43 1.74
CA ASP A 98 2.86 -20.34 2.48
C ASP A 98 2.10 -21.62 2.89
N GLU A 99 0.89 -21.48 3.44
CA GLU A 99 0.04 -22.63 3.78
C GLU A 99 -0.23 -23.53 2.57
N MET A 100 -0.58 -22.93 1.43
CA MET A 100 -0.78 -23.66 0.18
C MET A 100 0.48 -24.40 -0.26
N HIS A 101 1.64 -23.77 -0.13
CA HIS A 101 2.91 -24.40 -0.48
C HIS A 101 3.21 -25.62 0.42
N GLN A 102 2.97 -25.51 1.73
CA GLN A 102 3.14 -26.61 2.68
C GLN A 102 2.21 -27.78 2.38
N MET A 103 0.95 -27.52 2.04
CA MET A 103 0.00 -28.56 1.64
C MET A 103 0.49 -29.32 0.41
N LEU A 104 0.93 -28.60 -0.63
CA LEU A 104 1.44 -29.21 -1.87
C LEU A 104 2.70 -30.04 -1.65
N ILE A 105 3.60 -29.59 -0.77
CA ILE A 105 4.79 -30.38 -0.38
C ILE A 105 4.36 -31.65 0.33
N THR A 106 3.46 -31.56 1.30
CA THR A 106 2.99 -32.70 2.09
C THR A 106 2.33 -33.75 1.21
N ASP A 107 1.46 -33.33 0.28
CA ASP A 107 0.82 -34.23 -0.69
C ASP A 107 1.85 -34.94 -1.58
N SER A 108 2.90 -34.22 -2.01
CA SER A 108 3.98 -34.80 -2.81
C SER A 108 4.79 -35.85 -2.03
N GLN A 109 4.99 -35.64 -0.73
CA GLN A 109 5.73 -36.58 0.13
C GLN A 109 4.90 -37.84 0.42
N GLU A 110 3.60 -37.71 0.65
CA GLU A 110 2.70 -38.85 0.83
C GLU A 110 2.56 -39.68 -0.46
N LEU A 111 2.50 -39.04 -1.63
CA LEU A 111 2.48 -39.72 -2.93
C LEU A 111 3.80 -40.48 -3.20
N ASN A 112 4.94 -39.94 -2.77
CA ASN A 112 6.24 -40.58 -2.89
C ASN A 112 6.43 -41.77 -1.92
N LYS A 113 5.80 -41.74 -0.73
CA LYS A 113 5.77 -42.89 0.18
C LYS A 113 4.92 -44.05 -0.37
N LEU A 114 3.74 -43.76 -0.93
CA LEU A 114 2.88 -44.79 -1.52
C LEU A 114 3.48 -45.49 -2.75
N THR A 115 4.38 -44.81 -3.47
CA THR A 115 5.08 -45.36 -4.64
C THR A 115 6.34 -46.15 -4.26
N THR A 116 6.94 -45.88 -3.10
CA THR A 116 8.14 -46.60 -2.62
C THR A 116 7.81 -47.86 -1.80
N GLU A 117 6.63 -47.97 -1.17
CA GLU A 117 6.17 -49.22 -0.50
C GLU A 117 5.62 -50.29 -1.47
N LYS A 118 5.49 -49.97 -2.76
CA LYS A 118 5.00 -50.90 -3.81
C LYS A 118 6.11 -51.63 -4.59
N VAL A 119 7.38 -51.51 -4.18
CA VAL A 119 8.55 -52.19 -4.76
C VAL A 119 9.17 -53.11 -3.73
#